data_AF-A0A352MUH7-F1
#
_entry.id   AF-A0A352MUH7-F1
#
_cell.length_a   1.000
_cell.length_b   1.000
_cell.length_c   1.000
_cell.angle_alpha   90.00
_cell.angle_beta   90.00
_cell.angle_gamma   90.00
#
_symmetry.space_group_name_H-M   'P 1'
#
loop_
_entity.id
_entity.type
_entity.pdbx_description
1 polymer ?
#
loop_
_entity_poly.entity_id
_entity_poly.type
_entity_poly.pdbx_seq_one_letter_code
_entity_poly.pdbx_strand_id
1 'polypeptide(L)' 'MDEVIIFNPAWRAYSEMTKLAGGIPKFITLKASNNYNIDFEELENKINNKTKIIII' A
#
# COMPACT_ATOMS: atom_id res chain seq x y z
N MET A 1 -13.30 7.20 -5.16
CA MET A 1 -12.29 6.28 -5.69
C MET A 1 -11.69 5.53 -4.54
N ASP A 2 -11.65 4.21 -4.65
CA ASP A 2 -11.14 3.32 -3.61
C ASP A 2 -9.61 3.32 -3.61
N GLU A 3 -9.03 3.19 -2.43
CA GLU A 3 -7.59 3.21 -2.20
C GLU A 3 -7.09 1.78 -1.91
N VAL A 4 -5.96 1.43 -2.51
CA VAL A 4 -5.26 0.15 -2.30
C VAL A 4 -3.89 0.46 -1.71
N ILE A 5 -3.63 -0.02 -0.50
CA ILE A 5 -2.33 0.12 0.15
C ILE A 5 -1.40 -0.98 -0.37
N ILE A 6 -0.19 -0.59 -0.75
CA ILE A 6 0.84 -1.47 -1.33
C ILE A 6 2.15 -1.22 -0.58
N PHE A 7 2.72 -2.24 0.04
CA PHE A 7 4.06 -2.14 0.62
C PHE A 7 5.13 -2.09 -0.47
N ASN A 8 6.19 -1.31 -0.29
CA ASN A 8 7.29 -1.19 -1.24
C ASN A 8 8.60 -1.58 -0.54
N PRO A 9 9.45 -2.44 -1.11
CA PRO A 9 9.39 -3.02 -2.46
C PRO A 9 8.28 -4.08 -2.63
N ALA A 10 7.58 -4.05 -3.76
CA ALA A 10 6.61 -5.09 -4.17
C ALA A 10 6.58 -5.28 -5.69
N TRP A 11 5.82 -6.28 -6.14
CA TRP A 11 5.63 -6.55 -7.55
C TRP A 11 4.96 -5.36 -8.27
N ARG A 12 5.64 -4.83 -9.30
CA ARG A 12 5.22 -3.62 -10.02
C ARG A 12 3.79 -3.69 -10.55
N ALA A 13 3.30 -4.87 -10.93
CA ALA A 13 1.96 -4.99 -11.49
C ALA A 13 0.85 -4.65 -10.49
N TYR A 14 1.08 -4.67 -9.17
CA TYR A 14 0.02 -4.31 -8.20
C TYR A 14 -0.46 -2.87 -8.33
N SER A 15 0.44 -1.93 -8.60
CA SER A 15 0.06 -0.53 -8.80
C SER A 15 -0.65 -0.33 -10.14
N GLU A 16 -0.23 -1.04 -11.19
CA GLU A 16 -0.86 -0.98 -12.50
C GLU A 16 -2.25 -1.63 -12.50
N MET A 17 -2.40 -2.81 -11.88
CA MET A 17 -3.71 -3.46 -11.70
C MET A 17 -4.66 -2.59 -10.86
N THR A 18 -4.15 -1.91 -9.82
CA THR A 18 -4.95 -0.96 -9.03
C THR A 18 -5.50 0.16 -9.90
N LYS A 19 -4.65 0.78 -10.73
CA LYS A 19 -5.08 1.85 -11.65
C LYS A 19 -6.06 1.34 -12.70
N LEU A 20 -5.81 0.16 -13.27
CA LEU A 20 -6.71 -0.48 -14.26
C LEU A 20 -8.10 -0.75 -13.68
N ALA A 21 -8.19 -1.09 -12.40
CA ALA A 21 -9.45 -1.26 -11.68
C ALA A 21 -10.11 0.08 -11.25
N GLY A 22 -9.53 1.23 -11.59
CA GLY A 22 -10.04 2.56 -11.20
C GLY A 22 -9.72 2.96 -9.75
N GLY A 23 -8.85 2.22 -9.07
CA GLY A 23 -8.39 2.50 -7.71
C GLY A 23 -7.17 3.43 -7.67
N ILE A 24 -6.86 3.91 -6.47
CA ILE A 24 -5.70 4.75 -6.19
C ILE A 24 -4.67 3.94 -5.38
N PRO A 25 -3.48 3.65 -5.95
CA PRO A 25 -2.43 2.99 -5.20
C PRO A 25 -1.81 3.94 -4.18
N LYS A 26 -1.71 3.50 -2.92
CA LYS A 26 -1.05 4.19 -1.80
C LYS A 26 0.13 3.35 -1.33
N PHE A 27 1.33 3.90 -1.38
CA PHE A 27 2.54 3.13 -1.06
C PHE A 27 2.97 3.32 0.39
N ILE A 28 3.37 2.25 1.08
CA ILE A 28 4.12 2.29 2.35
C ILE A 28 5.52 1.76 2.08
N THR A 29 6.56 2.53 2.40
CA THR A 29 7.93 2.13 2.10
C THR A 29 8.52 1.36 3.27
N LEU A 30 8.76 0.07 3.07
CA LEU A 30 9.49 -0.78 3.99
C LEU A 30 10.98 -0.42 3.94
N LYS A 31 11.61 -0.33 5.11
CA LYS A 31 12.99 0.15 5.24
C LYS A 31 13.91 -1.04 5.50
N ALA A 32 15.06 -1.09 4.83
CA ALA A 32 16.06 -2.11 5.13
C ALA A 32 16.54 -2.02 6.60
N SER A 33 16.54 -0.81 7.16
CA SER A 33 16.96 -0.54 8.55
C SER A 33 16.10 -1.20 9.63
N ASN A 34 14.86 -1.61 9.31
CA ASN A 34 13.97 -2.31 10.24
C ASN A 34 13.64 -3.73 9.77
N ASN A 35 14.53 -4.36 8.98
CA ASN A 35 14.31 -5.67 8.36
C ASN A 35 13.05 -5.74 7.49
N TYR A 36 12.68 -4.63 6.84
CA TYR A 36 11.46 -4.52 6.05
C TYR A 36 10.18 -4.82 6.88
N ASN A 37 10.23 -4.63 8.19
CA ASN A 37 9.04 -4.75 9.03
C ASN A 37 8.04 -3.63 8.73
N ILE A 38 6.76 -3.96 8.87
CA ILE A 38 5.67 -3.01 8.74
C ILE A 38 5.72 -2.04 9.92
N ASP A 39 5.72 -0.74 9.60
CA ASP A 39 5.43 0.30 10.56
C ASP A 39 3.90 0.40 10.71
N PHE A 40 3.38 -0.17 11.81
CA PHE A 40 1.94 -0.22 12.05
C PHE A 40 1.34 1.17 12.31
N GLU A 41 2.12 2.10 12.85
CA GLU A 41 1.66 3.48 13.05
C GLU A 41 1.51 4.21 11.71
N GLU A 42 2.46 4.02 10.78
CA GLU A 42 2.32 4.53 9.42
C GLU A 42 1.13 3.90 8.68
N LEU A 43 0.91 2.59 8.89
CA LEU A 43 -0.21 1.87 8.29
C LEU A 43 -1.56 2.40 8.79
N GLU A 44 -1.74 2.53 10.11
CA GLU A 44 -2.96 3.04 10.71
C GLU A 44 -3.29 4.46 10.21
N ASN A 45 -2.27 5.33 10.10
CA ASN A 45 -2.44 6.69 9.60
C ASN A 45 -2.84 6.77 8.11
N LYS A 46 -2.58 5.71 7.33
CA LYS A 46 -2.97 5.63 5.91
C LYS A 46 -4.35 5.01 5.69
N ILE A 47 -4.84 4.21 6.62
CA ILE A 47 -6.16 3.60 6.54
C ILE A 47 -7.23 4.68 6.73
N ASN A 48 -8.15 4.77 5.77
CA ASN A 48 -9.31 5.64 5.84
C ASN A 48 -10.54 4.96 5.23
N ASN A 49 -11.67 5.66 5.17
CA ASN A 49 -12.93 5.11 4.66
C ASN A 49 -12.90 4.69 3.16
N LYS A 50 -11.91 5.17 2.40
CA LYS A 50 -11.67 4.79 1.00
C LYS A 50 -10.72 3.61 0.88
N THR A 51 -9.98 3.23 1.92
CA THR A 51 -9.08 2.06 1.88
C THR A 51 -9.92 0.79 1.79
N LYS A 52 -9.79 0.05 0.68
CA LYS A 52 -10.53 -1.21 0.46
C LYS A 52 -9.66 -2.45 0.45
N ILE A 53 -8.38 -2.31 0.12
CA ILE A 53 -7.45 -3.42 -0.03
C ILE A 53 -6.08 -3.03 0.53
N ILE A 54 -5.42 -3.98 1.18
CA ILE A 54 -4.00 -3.91 1.56
C ILE A 54 -3.33 -5.14 0.93
N ILE A 55 -2.26 -4.92 0.15
CA ILE A 55 -1.48 -5.96 -0.51
C ILE A 55 -0.19 -6.20 0.29
N ILE A 56 0.05 -7.44 0.69
CA ILE A 56 1.20 -7.91 1.49
C ILE A 56 2.06 -8.85 0.65
#